data_AF-A0A2A4K3M5-F1
#
_entry.id   AF-A0A2A4K3M5-F1
#
_cell.length_a   1.000
_cell.length_b   1.000
_cell.length_c   1.000
_cell.angle_alpha   90.00
_cell.angle_beta   90.00
_cell.angle_gamma   90.00
#
_symmetry.space_group_name_H-M   'P 1'
#
loop_
_entity.id
_entity.type
_entity.pdbx_description
1 polymer ?
#
loop_
_entity_poly.entity_id
_entity_poly.type
_entity_poly.pdbx_seq_one_letter_code
_entity_poly.pdbx_strand_id
1 'polypeptide(L)'
;MVSNIVVFALIVGSASAGLFRGNLPPKPSSLAHKEGCYVKEVNDVIPFDSGVTPVGYCYRIDCYSKLIEYESCITASTDDPKCYLTDEDLSKPYPDCCPTIKCDLDNNLV
;
A
#
# COMPACT_ATOMS: atom_id res chain seq x y z
N MET A 1 -36.80 -3.43 -13.71
CA MET A 1 -36.34 -4.73 -13.17
C MET A 1 -34.84 -4.78 -13.38
N VAL A 2 -34.05 -4.57 -12.31
CA VAL A 2 -32.58 -4.71 -12.38
C VAL A 2 -32.30 -6.21 -12.47
N SER A 3 -31.60 -6.65 -13.52
CA SER A 3 -31.30 -8.06 -13.75
C SER A 3 -30.36 -8.58 -12.64
N ASN A 4 -30.65 -9.76 -12.08
CA ASN A 4 -29.79 -10.41 -11.07
C ASN A 4 -28.33 -10.52 -11.53
N ILE A 5 -28.09 -10.63 -12.84
CA ILE A 5 -26.76 -10.67 -13.46
C ILE A 5 -25.99 -9.36 -13.22
N VAL A 6 -26.66 -8.21 -13.25
CA VAL A 6 -26.06 -6.90 -12.98
C VAL A 6 -25.67 -6.78 -11.51
N VAL A 7 -26.46 -7.35 -10.60
CA VAL A 7 -26.17 -7.38 -9.16
C VAL A 7 -24.94 -8.23 -8.86
N PHE A 8 -24.82 -9.43 -9.46
CA PHE A 8 -23.63 -10.27 -9.30
C PHE A 8 -22.35 -9.63 -9.88
N ALA A 9 -22.45 -8.96 -11.04
CA ALA A 9 -21.30 -8.28 -11.64
C ALA A 9 -20.78 -7.11 -10.79
N LEU A 10 -21.66 -6.40 -10.09
CA LEU A 10 -21.29 -5.30 -9.19
C LEU A 10 -20.59 -5.79 -7.90
N ILE A 11 -20.95 -6.97 -7.38
CA ILE A 11 -20.37 -7.54 -6.15
C ILE A 11 -18.93 -8.03 -6.39
N VAL A 12 -18.61 -8.53 -7.57
CA VAL A 12 -17.26 -9.04 -7.89
C VAL A 12 -16.24 -7.92 -8.10
N GLY A 13 -16.69 -6.69 -8.40
CA GLY A 13 -15.82 -5.56 -8.75
C GLY A 13 -15.19 -4.80 -7.58
N SER A 14 -15.55 -5.08 -6.32
CA SER A 14 -15.22 -4.22 -5.16
C SER A 14 -13.97 -4.64 -4.36
N ALA A 15 -13.16 -5.59 -4.84
CA ALA A 15 -12.08 -6.21 -4.04
C ALA A 15 -10.66 -5.63 -4.24
N SER A 16 -10.49 -4.39 -4.69
CA SER A 16 -9.15 -3.84 -4.94
C SER A 16 -9.00 -2.42 -4.40
N ALA A 17 -8.66 -2.30 -3.12
CA ALA A 17 -8.47 -1.02 -2.42
C ALA A 17 -7.06 -0.79 -1.84
N GLY A 18 -6.09 -1.68 -2.11
CA GLY A 18 -4.72 -1.56 -1.56
C GLY A 18 -3.64 -1.15 -2.57
N LEU A 19 -3.97 -1.10 -3.87
CA LEU A 19 -3.00 -0.85 -4.93
C LEU A 19 -3.40 0.38 -5.76
N PHE A 20 -2.49 1.35 -5.86
CA PHE A 20 -2.61 2.49 -6.76
C PHE A 20 -1.59 2.38 -7.88
N ARG A 21 -2.06 2.40 -9.14
CA ARG A 21 -1.19 2.37 -10.33
C ARG A 21 -1.18 3.73 -11.00
N GLY A 22 0.02 4.21 -11.34
CA GLY A 22 0.23 5.46 -12.05
C GLY A 22 1.13 5.30 -13.26
N ASN A 23 1.08 6.29 -14.15
CA ASN A 23 2.10 6.46 -15.18
C ASN A 23 3.44 6.83 -14.53
N LEU A 24 4.53 6.54 -15.25
CA LEU A 24 5.87 6.91 -14.80
C LEU A 24 6.00 8.43 -14.64
N PRO A 25 6.46 8.92 -13.47
CA PRO A 25 6.65 10.35 -13.28
C PRO A 25 7.78 10.89 -14.17
N PRO A 26 7.72 12.16 -14.59
CA PRO A 26 8.80 12.77 -15.36
C PRO A 26 10.07 12.80 -14.52
N LYS A 27 11.19 12.33 -15.11
CA LYS A 27 12.49 12.35 -14.45
C LYS A 27 13.07 13.77 -14.46
N PRO A 28 13.65 14.25 -13.36
CA PRO A 28 14.46 15.46 -13.36
C PRO A 28 15.63 15.33 -14.34
N SER A 29 16.02 16.43 -15.00
CA SER A 29 17.11 16.43 -16.00
C SER A 29 18.44 15.92 -15.45
N SER A 30 18.71 16.15 -14.16
CA SER A 30 19.90 15.64 -13.47
C SER A 30 19.96 14.11 -13.37
N LEU A 31 18.80 13.44 -13.38
CA LEU A 31 18.66 11.98 -13.23
C LEU A 31 18.25 11.29 -14.54
N ALA A 32 18.16 12.04 -15.65
CA ALA A 32 17.73 11.52 -16.95
C ALA A 32 18.62 10.38 -17.49
N HIS A 33 19.89 10.33 -17.06
CA HIS A 33 20.85 9.30 -17.44
C HIS A 33 20.65 7.96 -16.71
N LYS A 34 19.84 7.91 -15.64
CA LYS A 34 19.53 6.68 -14.91
C LYS A 34 18.30 5.98 -15.50
N GLU A 35 18.42 4.69 -15.79
CA GLU A 35 17.29 3.85 -16.19
C GLU A 35 16.42 3.47 -14.99
N GLY A 36 15.10 3.37 -15.19
CA GLY A 36 14.13 3.08 -14.12
C GLY A 36 13.11 4.20 -13.87
N CYS A 37 12.49 4.20 -12.69
CA CYS A 37 11.45 5.16 -12.29
C CYS A 37 12.00 6.18 -11.30
N TYR A 38 11.71 7.46 -11.49
CA TYR A 38 11.98 8.47 -10.48
C TYR A 38 10.99 8.34 -9.32
N VAL A 39 11.49 8.31 -8.09
CA VAL A 39 10.70 8.16 -6.86
C VAL A 39 10.97 9.40 -6.00
N LYS A 40 9.92 10.18 -5.75
CA LYS A 40 10.03 11.48 -5.06
C LYS A 40 10.39 11.33 -3.58
N GLU A 41 9.97 10.24 -2.95
CA GLU A 41 10.14 9.94 -1.53
C GLU A 41 11.61 9.70 -1.17
N VAL A 42 12.40 9.16 -2.10
CA VAL A 42 13.85 8.95 -1.95
C VAL A 42 14.67 9.92 -2.81
N ASN A 43 14.00 10.76 -3.62
CA ASN A 43 14.59 11.70 -4.56
C ASN A 43 15.66 11.05 -5.48
N ASP A 44 15.38 9.83 -5.96
CA ASP A 44 16.29 9.12 -6.86
C ASP A 44 15.51 8.23 -7.85
N VAL A 45 16.22 7.68 -8.83
CA VAL A 45 15.71 6.70 -9.78
C VAL A 45 16.00 5.30 -9.27
N ILE A 46 14.96 4.48 -9.14
CA ILE A 46 15.09 3.06 -8.81
C ILE A 46 15.00 2.21 -10.09
N PRO A 47 15.74 1.10 -10.20
CA PRO A 47 15.70 0.23 -11.38
C PRO A 47 14.30 -0.29 -11.71
N PHE A 48 14.08 -0.66 -12.97
CA PHE A 48 12.88 -1.41 -13.34
C PHE A 48 12.86 -2.79 -12.65
N ASP A 49 11.64 -3.29 -12.45
CA ASP A 49 11.36 -4.58 -11.80
C ASP A 49 11.91 -4.65 -10.36
N SER A 50 11.99 -3.48 -9.71
CA SER A 50 12.44 -3.33 -8.32
C SER A 50 11.48 -2.43 -7.54
N GLY A 51 11.56 -2.49 -6.21
CA GLY A 51 10.72 -1.70 -5.33
C GLY A 51 11.46 -1.18 -4.11
N VAL A 52 10.90 -0.13 -3.50
CA VAL A 52 11.44 0.51 -2.29
C VAL A 52 10.34 0.77 -1.27
N THR A 53 10.74 0.79 0.00
CA THR A 53 9.87 1.05 1.16
C THR A 53 10.44 2.22 1.96
N PRO A 54 10.18 3.46 1.54
CA PRO A 54 10.81 4.64 2.14
C PRO A 54 10.31 4.87 3.58
N VAL A 55 11.25 5.00 4.52
CA VAL A 55 10.94 5.37 5.91
C VAL A 55 10.34 6.79 5.94
N GLY A 56 9.32 7.00 6.77
CA GLY A 56 8.51 8.23 6.79
C GLY A 56 7.24 8.14 5.94
N TYR A 57 7.05 7.06 5.16
CA TYR A 57 5.87 6.79 4.37
C TYR A 57 5.44 5.32 4.53
N CYS A 58 4.14 5.07 4.72
CA CYS A 58 3.64 3.71 4.94
C CYS A 58 3.05 3.07 3.68
N TYR A 59 3.89 2.89 2.66
CA TYR A 59 3.56 2.14 1.45
C TYR A 59 4.83 1.63 0.75
N ARG A 60 4.69 0.56 -0.04
CA ARG A 60 5.73 0.11 -0.97
C ARG A 60 5.54 0.77 -2.33
N ILE A 61 6.64 1.09 -3.00
CA ILE A 61 6.65 1.64 -4.35
C ILE A 61 7.37 0.65 -5.26
N ASP A 62 6.66 0.08 -6.23
CA ASP A 62 7.20 -0.85 -7.21
C ASP A 62 7.30 -0.17 -8.58
N CYS A 63 8.49 -0.24 -9.18
CA CYS A 63 8.80 0.35 -10.48
C CYS A 63 8.78 -0.71 -11.58
N TYR A 64 7.94 -0.51 -12.58
CA TYR A 64 7.88 -1.35 -13.77
C TYR A 64 8.18 -0.54 -15.02
N SER A 65 8.49 -1.21 -16.13
CA SER A 65 8.84 -0.55 -17.40
C SER A 65 7.79 0.43 -17.96
N LYS A 66 6.52 0.27 -17.57
CA LYS A 66 5.40 1.09 -18.09
C LYS A 66 4.57 1.79 -17.02
N LEU A 67 4.72 1.40 -15.76
CA LEU A 67 3.89 1.89 -14.67
C LEU A 67 4.66 1.89 -13.36
N ILE A 68 4.17 2.68 -12.42
CA ILE A 68 4.60 2.65 -11.03
C ILE A 68 3.40 2.22 -10.19
N GLU A 69 3.63 1.34 -9.22
CA GLU A 69 2.60 0.81 -8.33
C GLU A 69 2.93 1.21 -6.89
N TYR A 70 1.90 1.63 -6.16
CA TYR A 70 1.98 1.97 -4.74
C TYR A 70 1.08 1.00 -3.98
N GLU A 71 1.64 0.24 -3.05
CA GLU A 71 0.90 -0.65 -2.17
C GLU A 71 0.83 -0.05 -0.77
N SER A 72 -0.38 0.31 -0.34
CA SER A 72 -0.62 0.84 1.01
C SER A 72 -1.09 -0.24 1.98
N CYS A 73 -1.18 0.11 3.25
CA CYS A 73 -1.83 -0.76 4.23
C CYS A 73 -3.29 -1.01 3.84
N ILE A 74 -3.75 -2.24 4.03
CA ILE A 74 -5.14 -2.60 3.85
C ILE A 74 -5.93 -2.02 5.03
N THR A 75 -7.12 -1.49 4.77
CA THR A 75 -8.03 -1.05 5.83
C THR A 75 -8.40 -2.23 6.72
N ALA A 76 -8.03 -2.15 8.00
CA ALA A 76 -8.44 -3.10 9.03
C ALA A 76 -9.42 -2.42 9.99
N SER A 77 -10.47 -3.14 10.37
CA SER A 77 -11.45 -2.71 11.38
C SER A 77 -11.80 -3.91 12.27
N THR A 78 -12.16 -3.64 13.51
CA THR A 78 -12.64 -4.63 14.47
C THR A 78 -13.88 -4.11 15.17
N ASP A 79 -14.87 -4.98 15.34
CA ASP A 79 -16.08 -4.70 16.13
C ASP A 79 -15.95 -5.24 17.58
N ASP A 80 -14.88 -5.98 17.89
CA ASP A 80 -14.61 -6.50 19.23
C ASP A 80 -14.18 -5.37 20.16
N PRO A 81 -14.92 -5.09 21.27
CA PRO A 81 -14.60 -4.01 22.19
C PRO A 81 -13.29 -4.23 22.98
N LYS A 82 -12.73 -5.44 22.97
CA LYS A 82 -11.43 -5.77 23.58
C LYS A 82 -10.27 -5.59 22.61
N CYS A 83 -10.55 -5.27 21.36
CA CYS A 83 -9.55 -5.08 20.33
C CYS A 83 -9.54 -3.63 19.86
N TYR A 84 -8.36 -3.12 19.58
CA TYR A 84 -8.16 -1.79 19.03
C TYR A 84 -7.16 -1.84 17.88
N LEU A 85 -7.29 -0.89 16.96
CA LEU A 85 -6.33 -0.70 15.89
C LEU A 85 -5.16 0.13 16.43
N THR A 86 -3.92 -0.32 16.20
CA THR A 86 -2.74 0.48 16.54
C THR A 86 -2.56 1.62 15.56
N ASP A 87 -1.89 2.69 15.99
CA ASP A 87 -1.47 3.75 15.06
C ASP A 87 -0.41 3.27 14.07
N GLU A 88 -0.27 4.00 12.96
CA GLU A 88 0.84 3.83 12.02
C GLU A 88 2.18 4.20 12.66
N ASP A 89 3.21 3.39 12.40
CA ASP A 89 4.58 3.63 12.88
C ASP A 89 5.50 4.00 11.71
N LEU A 90 5.48 5.28 11.32
CA LEU A 90 6.27 5.80 10.19
C LEU A 90 7.79 5.75 10.41
N SER A 91 8.25 5.36 11.60
CA SER A 91 9.67 5.10 11.85
C SER A 91 10.16 3.80 11.23
N LYS A 92 9.23 2.93 10.81
CA LYS A 92 9.49 1.65 10.16
C LYS A 92 9.14 1.69 8.67
N PRO A 93 9.77 0.83 7.86
CA PRO A 93 9.36 0.65 6.47
C PRO A 93 8.05 -0.15 6.39
N TYR A 94 7.35 -0.02 5.27
CA TYR A 94 6.28 -0.96 4.91
C TYR A 94 6.83 -2.40 4.80
N PRO A 95 6.10 -3.44 5.27
CA PRO A 95 4.76 -3.41 5.87
C PRO A 95 4.74 -3.19 7.39
N ASP A 96 5.89 -3.08 8.05
CA ASP A 96 5.99 -3.01 9.51
C ASP A 96 5.45 -1.71 10.13
N CYS A 97 5.30 -0.67 9.32
CA CYS A 97 4.64 0.57 9.72
C CYS A 97 3.11 0.47 9.79
N CYS A 98 2.51 -0.60 9.24
CA CYS A 98 1.07 -0.69 9.10
C CYS A 98 0.36 -0.88 10.44
N PRO A 99 -0.87 -0.33 10.59
CA PRO A 99 -1.73 -0.59 11.73
C PRO A 99 -2.01 -2.09 11.88
N THR A 100 -2.01 -2.58 13.11
CA THR A 100 -2.39 -3.96 13.45
C THR A 100 -3.52 -3.95 14.46
N ILE A 101 -4.35 -4.99 14.43
CA ILE A 101 -5.36 -5.18 15.47
C ILE A 101 -4.66 -5.82 16.67
N LYS A 102 -4.67 -5.13 17.80
CA LYS A 102 -4.25 -5.67 19.09
C LYS A 102 -5.46 -5.89 19.96
N CYS A 103 -5.52 -7.04 20.58
CA CYS A 103 -6.58 -7.37 21.52
C CYS A 103 -5.99 -7.50 22.92
N ASP A 104 -6.66 -6.87 23.88
CA ASP A 104 -6.43 -7.14 25.28
C ASP A 104 -6.97 -8.54 25.55
N LEU A 105 -6.09 -9.52 25.41
CA LEU A 105 -6.38 -10.88 25.83
C LEU A 105 -6.55 -10.83 27.35
N ASP A 106 -7.78 -11.00 27.83
CA ASP A 106 -7.99 -11.40 29.20
C ASP A 106 -7.14 -12.65 29.41
N ASN A 107 -6.14 -12.56 30.30
CA ASN A 107 -5.22 -13.65 30.65
C ASN A 107 -6.00 -14.82 31.30
N ASN A 108 -6.78 -15.55 30.51
CA ASN A 108 -7.33 -16.86 30.85
C ASN A 108 -6.46 -17.96 30.23
N LEU A 109 -5.14 -17.77 30.25
CA LEU A 109 -4.21 -18.87 30.19
C LEU A 109 -3.99 -19.33 31.64
N VAL A 110 -4.58 -20.50 31.93
CA VAL A 110 -4.67 -21.30 33.17
C VAL A 110 -5.93 -21.06 34.00
#